data_AF-A0A950Z4N1-F1
#
_entry.id   AF-A0A950Z4N1-F1
#
_cell.length_a   1.000
_cell.length_b   1.000
_cell.length_c   1.000
_cell.angle_alpha   90.00
_cell.angle_beta   90.00
_cell.angle_gamma   90.00
#
_symmetry.space_group_name_H-M   'P 1'
#
loop_
_entity.id
_entity.type
_entity.pdbx_description
1 polymer ?
#
loop_
_entity_poly.entity_id
_entity_poly.type
_entity_poly.pdbx_seq_one_letter_code
_entity_poly.pdbx_strand_id
1 'polypeptide(L)'
;MPEGKAGLALISDIGQENGATTTVESTTRRSAVVDIAGKPIKPPDYLSTILEDAERLLKHAADCGIQIQSCIRDPILRARMNEAAGWSEEVLSDLLTAFTKLSAQLKPITAESLKASSAIRPTLHSYWVIALSLATIILPFSLAGFVTSAISEAIRKDIDQANQLVIRLRSQLGASGHDAQATTHPADGTQGNTIVGSALNEVDVITELQQFASTIRAIDGRARQLNMFVLCFERDPFAAIRKDQNKIHEVFQLPPGLPNLAEAAKRQSQVYEDERYFAQNLLEDVSFFYGAITSCVLPVLYALVGTCAYLLRSFEEQIRLRTFTPSVANSARF
;
A
#
# COMPACT_ATOMS: atom_id res chain seq x y z
N MET A 1 -19.82 41.20 -57.53
CA MET A 1 -20.33 42.55 -57.86
C MET A 1 -20.99 43.11 -56.60
N PRO A 2 -20.82 44.40 -56.28
CA PRO A 2 -19.60 45.20 -56.37
C PRO A 2 -19.38 46.05 -55.08
N GLU A 3 -18.20 46.67 -55.01
CA GLU A 3 -17.95 48.03 -54.45
C GLU A 3 -18.14 48.30 -52.93
N GLY A 4 -17.32 49.13 -52.26
CA GLY A 4 -16.56 50.25 -52.79
C GLY A 4 -15.29 50.60 -52.00
N LYS A 5 -14.32 51.08 -52.78
CA LYS A 5 -13.15 51.88 -52.40
C LYS A 5 -13.56 53.36 -52.28
N ALA A 6 -12.62 54.13 -51.71
CA ALA A 6 -12.46 55.60 -51.77
C ALA A 6 -13.23 56.40 -50.70
N GLY A 7 -12.71 57.49 -50.15
CA GLY A 7 -11.55 58.31 -50.49
C GLY A 7 -10.94 58.96 -49.22
N LEU A 8 -9.71 59.47 -49.31
CA LEU A 8 -9.37 60.89 -49.54
C LEU A 8 -9.86 61.82 -48.40
N ALA A 9 -9.16 62.81 -47.89
CA ALA A 9 -7.78 63.29 -47.91
C ALA A 9 -7.82 64.69 -47.24
N LEU A 10 -6.65 65.14 -46.77
CA LEU A 10 -6.15 66.52 -46.91
C LEU A 10 -6.64 67.66 -45.95
N ILE A 11 -5.61 68.38 -45.46
CA ILE A 11 -5.51 69.85 -45.22
C ILE A 11 -6.12 70.35 -43.88
N SER A 12 -5.56 71.26 -43.07
CA SER A 12 -4.46 72.25 -43.11
C SER A 12 -3.90 72.38 -41.66
N ASP A 13 -2.65 72.77 -41.33
CA ASP A 13 -1.80 73.92 -41.71
C ASP A 13 -1.91 75.14 -40.75
N ILE A 14 -0.72 75.66 -40.37
CA ILE A 14 -0.30 77.02 -39.94
C ILE A 14 -0.44 77.55 -38.48
N GLY A 15 0.71 78.02 -37.95
CA GLY A 15 0.91 79.23 -37.11
C GLY A 15 1.53 78.93 -35.74
N GLN A 16 2.83 79.15 -35.40
CA GLN A 16 3.83 80.23 -35.57
C GLN A 16 3.71 81.43 -34.61
N GLU A 17 4.84 81.76 -33.95
CA GLU A 17 5.26 83.00 -33.25
C GLU A 17 4.78 83.25 -31.81
N ASN A 18 5.51 83.89 -30.86
CA ASN A 18 6.91 84.30 -30.65
C ASN A 18 7.03 84.91 -29.21
N GLY A 19 8.24 84.90 -28.63
CA GLY A 19 8.75 85.87 -27.64
C GLY A 19 8.62 85.51 -26.14
N ALA A 20 9.54 85.83 -25.23
CA ALA A 20 10.84 86.48 -25.29
C ALA A 20 11.59 86.30 -23.92
N THR A 21 12.89 85.99 -24.00
CA THR A 21 14.08 86.38 -23.19
C THR A 21 13.99 86.95 -21.76
N THR A 22 14.82 86.38 -20.84
CA THR A 22 15.93 87.00 -20.04
C THR A 22 16.77 85.83 -19.46
N THR A 23 18.00 85.45 -19.88
CA THR A 23 19.36 86.02 -19.83
C THR A 23 19.87 86.51 -18.47
N VAL A 24 20.57 85.63 -17.72
CA VAL A 24 21.77 85.97 -16.89
C VAL A 24 22.71 84.74 -16.84
N GLU A 25 23.76 84.79 -17.67
CA GLU A 25 25.19 84.61 -17.31
C GLU A 25 25.53 83.71 -16.10
N SER A 26 26.22 82.56 -16.23
CA SER A 26 27.57 82.26 -16.75
C SER A 26 28.48 81.81 -15.60
N THR A 27 28.78 80.51 -15.53
CA THR A 27 30.07 80.03 -15.04
C THR A 27 30.45 78.78 -15.82
N THR A 28 31.37 79.00 -16.74
CA THR A 28 32.15 78.02 -17.49
C THR A 28 32.74 76.94 -16.58
N ARG A 29 32.35 75.69 -16.78
CA ARG A 29 33.23 74.54 -16.54
C ARG A 29 33.07 73.49 -17.63
N ARG A 30 33.79 73.74 -18.71
CA ARG A 30 34.10 72.77 -19.77
C ARG A 30 35.06 71.74 -19.15
N SER A 31 34.63 70.49 -19.00
CA SER A 31 35.56 69.37 -18.94
C SER A 31 34.88 68.06 -19.35
N ALA A 32 35.31 67.59 -20.53
CA ALA A 32 35.33 66.22 -21.02
C ALA A 32 34.03 65.39 -20.94
N VAL A 33 33.30 65.41 -22.06
CA VAL A 33 32.67 64.20 -22.60
C VAL A 33 33.79 63.17 -22.79
N VAL A 34 33.86 62.18 -21.92
CA VAL A 34 34.62 60.95 -22.17
C VAL A 34 33.62 59.94 -22.71
N ASP A 35 33.65 59.79 -24.04
CA ASP A 35 33.20 58.60 -24.73
C ASP A 35 33.99 57.39 -24.17
N ILE A 36 33.44 56.68 -23.19
CA ILE A 36 33.94 55.35 -22.82
C ILE A 36 33.12 54.34 -23.62
N ALA A 37 33.67 54.00 -24.78
CA ALA A 37 33.25 52.85 -25.56
C ALA A 37 33.07 51.62 -24.63
N GLY A 38 31.84 51.13 -24.60
CA GLY A 38 31.39 50.02 -23.76
C GLY A 38 32.23 48.77 -23.99
N LYS A 39 33.04 48.43 -22.99
CA LYS A 39 33.62 47.10 -22.87
C LYS A 39 32.54 46.21 -22.25
N PRO A 40 32.11 45.11 -22.89
CA PRO A 40 31.09 44.23 -22.32
C PRO A 40 31.62 43.66 -21.01
N ILE A 41 31.06 44.12 -19.90
CA ILE A 41 31.35 43.59 -18.58
C ILE A 41 30.77 42.18 -18.58
N LYS A 42 31.64 41.17 -18.49
CA LYS A 42 31.19 39.80 -18.28
C LYS A 42 30.40 39.79 -16.97
N PRO A 43 29.11 39.44 -17.00
CA PRO A 43 28.29 39.50 -15.79
C PRO A 43 28.88 38.54 -14.74
N PRO A 44 28.92 38.96 -13.46
CA PRO A 44 29.18 38.03 -12.37
C PRO A 44 28.17 36.88 -12.35
N ASP A 45 28.62 35.65 -12.05
CA ASP A 45 27.79 34.43 -12.05
C ASP A 45 26.57 34.48 -11.11
N TYR A 46 26.55 35.41 -10.15
CA TYR A 46 25.39 35.59 -9.27
C TYR A 46 24.18 36.23 -9.97
N LEU A 47 24.38 36.98 -11.07
CA LEU A 47 23.30 37.67 -11.78
C LEU A 47 22.43 36.75 -12.62
N SER A 48 23.03 35.79 -13.30
CA SER A 48 22.30 34.74 -14.01
C SER A 48 21.47 33.92 -13.02
N THR A 49 22.02 33.62 -11.84
CA THR A 49 21.30 32.91 -10.77
C THR A 49 20.07 33.69 -10.29
N ILE A 50 20.21 35.00 -10.04
CA ILE A 50 19.09 35.87 -9.63
C ILE A 50 18.03 35.97 -10.73
N LEU A 51 18.46 36.04 -12.00
CA LEU A 51 17.55 36.09 -13.14
C LEU A 51 16.74 34.79 -13.26
N GLU A 52 17.39 33.62 -13.17
CA GLU A 52 16.69 32.33 -13.16
C GLU A 52 15.68 32.22 -11.99
N ASP A 53 16.06 32.71 -10.82
CA ASP A 53 15.21 32.69 -9.64
C ASP A 53 14.02 33.66 -9.77
N ALA A 54 14.23 34.83 -10.37
CA ALA A 54 13.18 35.78 -10.72
C ALA A 54 12.18 35.18 -11.74
N GLU A 55 12.68 34.49 -12.76
CA GLU A 55 11.85 33.83 -13.78
C GLU A 55 11.02 32.68 -13.18
N ARG A 56 11.60 31.88 -12.26
CA ARG A 56 10.87 30.84 -11.53
C ARG A 56 9.73 31.44 -10.69
N LEU A 57 9.96 32.57 -10.04
CA LEU A 57 8.93 33.28 -9.26
C LEU A 57 7.84 33.86 -10.17
N LEU A 58 8.20 34.43 -11.32
CA LEU A 58 7.22 34.93 -12.31
C LEU A 58 6.35 33.81 -12.86
N LYS A 59 6.95 32.66 -13.22
CA LYS A 59 6.23 31.49 -13.70
C LYS A 59 5.25 30.98 -12.64
N HIS A 60 5.69 30.88 -11.39
CA HIS A 60 4.85 30.46 -10.27
C HIS A 60 3.67 31.42 -10.03
N ALA A 61 3.90 32.73 -10.12
CA ALA A 61 2.83 33.71 -10.00
C ALA A 61 1.80 33.60 -11.12
N ALA A 62 2.25 33.34 -12.35
CA ALA A 62 1.36 33.08 -13.48
C ALA A 62 0.53 31.80 -13.27
N ASP A 63 1.15 30.70 -12.83
CA ASP A 63 0.46 29.43 -12.55
C ASP A 63 -0.57 29.56 -11.40
N CYS A 64 -0.31 30.44 -10.44
CA CYS A 64 -1.22 30.72 -9.33
C CYS A 64 -2.26 31.83 -9.63
N GLY A 65 -2.23 32.43 -10.82
CA GLY A 65 -3.13 33.54 -11.18
C GLY A 65 -2.87 34.84 -10.39
N ILE A 66 -1.68 35.01 -9.83
CA ILE A 66 -1.30 36.22 -9.09
C ILE A 66 -0.93 37.31 -10.10
N GLN A 67 -1.66 38.43 -10.08
CA GLN A 67 -1.36 39.56 -10.95
C GLN A 67 -0.11 40.31 -10.48
N ILE A 68 0.97 40.20 -11.25
CA ILE A 68 2.20 40.95 -11.03
C ILE A 68 2.15 42.25 -11.82
N GLN A 69 2.53 43.34 -11.16
CA GLN A 69 2.60 44.66 -11.77
C GLN A 69 3.66 44.70 -12.89
N SER A 70 3.34 45.37 -14.00
CA SER A 70 4.23 45.49 -15.17
C SER A 70 5.60 46.08 -14.81
N CYS A 71 5.66 46.98 -13.83
CA CYS A 71 6.91 47.56 -13.32
C CYS A 71 7.88 46.56 -12.64
N ILE A 72 7.41 45.35 -12.30
CA ILE A 72 8.23 44.27 -11.74
C ILE A 72 8.55 43.23 -12.81
N ARG A 73 7.58 42.88 -13.65
CA ARG A 73 7.73 41.90 -14.74
C ARG A 73 8.68 42.40 -15.84
N ASP A 74 8.50 43.64 -16.28
CA ASP A 74 9.17 44.16 -17.47
C ASP A 74 10.70 44.31 -17.29
N PRO A 75 11.23 44.73 -16.11
CA PRO A 75 12.67 44.70 -15.84
C PRO A 75 13.30 43.31 -15.90
N ILE A 76 12.59 42.26 -15.45
CA ILE A 76 13.09 40.87 -15.47
C ILE A 76 13.15 40.35 -16.92
N LEU A 77 12.09 40.58 -17.71
CA LEU A 77 12.08 40.21 -19.13
C LEU A 77 13.13 41.00 -19.93
N ARG A 78 13.31 42.28 -19.62
CA ARG A 78 14.35 43.12 -20.23
C ARG A 78 15.74 42.61 -19.89
N ALA A 79 16.00 42.20 -18.66
CA ALA A 79 17.28 41.60 -18.28
C ALA A 79 17.58 40.32 -19.08
N ARG A 80 16.58 39.45 -19.29
CA ARG A 80 16.72 38.24 -20.13
C ARG A 80 17.05 38.55 -21.59
N MET A 81 16.41 39.56 -22.17
CA MET A 81 16.68 39.97 -23.55
C MET A 81 18.08 40.57 -23.75
N ASN A 82 18.65 41.17 -22.69
CA ASN A 82 19.99 41.77 -22.73
C ASN A 82 21.13 40.84 -22.33
N GLU A 83 20.83 39.59 -21.93
CA GLU A 83 21.84 38.60 -21.56
C GLU A 83 22.85 38.33 -22.69
N ALA A 84 22.39 38.40 -23.95
CA ALA A 84 23.23 38.24 -25.14
C ALA A 84 23.92 39.53 -25.61
N ALA A 85 23.39 40.71 -25.27
CA ALA A 85 23.86 42.02 -25.74
C ALA A 85 24.86 42.69 -24.77
N GLY A 86 24.96 42.19 -23.54
CA GLY A 86 25.80 42.74 -22.48
C GLY A 86 24.97 43.49 -21.42
N TRP A 87 25.45 43.46 -20.19
CA TRP A 87 24.75 44.02 -19.03
C TRP A 87 25.13 45.49 -18.83
N SER A 88 24.13 46.37 -18.76
CA SER A 88 24.33 47.75 -18.29
C SER A 88 24.06 47.86 -16.78
N GLU A 89 24.68 48.86 -16.15
CA GLU A 89 24.48 49.15 -14.72
C GLU A 89 23.01 49.46 -14.38
N GLU A 90 22.31 50.12 -15.31
CA GLU A 90 20.88 50.43 -15.20
C GLU A 90 20.01 49.16 -15.19
N VAL A 91 20.25 48.24 -16.14
CA VAL A 91 19.49 46.97 -16.23
C VAL A 91 19.73 46.10 -14.98
N LEU A 92 20.94 46.13 -14.43
CA LEU A 92 21.29 45.44 -13.20
C LEU A 92 20.53 45.98 -11.98
N SER A 93 20.54 47.31 -11.79
CA SER A 93 19.85 47.96 -10.68
C SER A 93 18.34 47.73 -10.73
N ASP A 94 17.76 47.82 -11.92
CA ASP A 94 16.35 47.57 -12.17
C ASP A 94 15.97 46.10 -11.89
N LEU A 95 16.81 45.15 -12.29
CA LEU A 95 16.61 43.72 -12.02
C LEU A 95 16.60 43.42 -10.52
N LEU A 96 17.58 43.91 -9.76
CA LEU A 96 17.67 43.68 -8.32
C LEU A 96 16.50 44.31 -7.56
N THR A 97 16.08 45.51 -7.98
CA THR A 97 14.92 46.20 -7.42
C THR A 97 13.63 45.44 -7.70
N ALA A 98 13.44 44.97 -8.94
CA ALA A 98 12.29 44.16 -9.33
C ALA A 98 12.27 42.83 -8.58
N PHE A 99 13.40 42.13 -8.49
CA PHE A 99 13.52 40.88 -7.75
C PHE A 99 13.18 41.02 -6.27
N THR A 100 13.63 42.11 -5.63
CA THR A 100 13.33 42.39 -4.21
C THR A 100 11.83 42.65 -4.01
N LYS A 101 11.20 43.44 -4.90
CA LYS A 101 9.76 43.71 -4.86
C LYS A 101 8.93 42.46 -5.14
N LEU A 102 9.36 41.64 -6.09
CA LEU A 102 8.73 40.35 -6.42
C LEU A 102 8.80 39.39 -5.23
N SER A 103 9.97 39.25 -4.62
CA SER A 103 10.19 38.41 -3.44
C SER A 103 9.37 38.88 -2.23
N ALA A 104 9.19 40.20 -2.07
CA ALA A 104 8.34 40.75 -1.02
C ALA A 104 6.85 40.47 -1.26
N GLN A 105 6.38 40.54 -2.51
CA GLN A 105 4.98 40.26 -2.88
C GLN A 105 4.62 38.78 -2.81
N LEU A 106 5.60 37.89 -3.03
CA LEU A 106 5.38 36.44 -3.01
C LEU A 106 5.62 35.78 -1.65
N LYS A 107 5.89 36.54 -0.57
CA LYS A 107 6.06 35.95 0.78
C LYS A 107 4.87 35.06 1.17
N PRO A 108 5.12 33.84 1.72
CA PRO A 108 6.40 33.32 2.20
C PRO A 108 7.28 32.59 1.15
N ILE A 109 6.94 32.64 -0.13
CA ILE A 109 7.54 31.84 -1.20
C ILE A 109 8.82 32.50 -1.72
N THR A 110 9.95 31.84 -1.51
CA THR A 110 11.25 32.20 -2.08
C THR A 110 11.62 31.25 -3.23
N ALA A 111 12.47 31.71 -4.15
CA ALA A 111 12.94 30.88 -5.27
C ALA A 111 13.63 29.58 -4.81
N GLU A 112 14.32 29.64 -3.67
CA GLU A 112 14.91 28.48 -2.98
C GLU A 112 13.88 27.43 -2.55
N SER A 113 12.71 27.86 -2.05
CA SER A 113 11.61 26.96 -1.68
C SER A 113 11.02 26.26 -2.92
N LEU A 114 10.88 26.97 -4.04
CA LEU A 114 10.41 26.39 -5.31
C LEU A 114 11.40 25.39 -5.90
N LYS A 115 12.70 25.73 -5.88
CA LYS A 115 13.78 24.86 -6.36
C LYS A 115 13.86 23.58 -5.51
N ALA A 116 13.81 23.72 -4.19
CA ALA A 116 13.81 22.59 -3.27
C ALA A 116 12.54 21.73 -3.40
N SER A 117 11.36 22.32 -3.57
CA SER A 117 10.11 21.60 -3.79
C SER A 117 10.15 20.74 -5.06
N SER A 118 10.75 21.24 -6.14
CA SER A 118 10.92 20.46 -7.38
C SER A 118 11.88 19.27 -7.22
N ALA A 119 12.91 19.42 -6.38
CA ALA A 119 13.90 18.37 -6.11
C ALA A 119 13.38 17.26 -5.17
N ILE A 120 12.32 17.51 -4.40
CA ILE A 120 11.77 16.57 -3.40
C ILE A 120 10.65 15.68 -3.95
N ARG A 121 10.05 16.06 -5.09
CA ARG A 121 9.06 15.22 -5.79
C ARG A 121 9.46 13.75 -5.98
N PRO A 122 10.70 13.41 -6.42
CA PRO A 122 11.09 12.00 -6.53
C PRO A 122 11.14 11.29 -5.18
N THR A 123 11.56 11.97 -4.11
CA THR A 123 11.64 11.39 -2.76
C THR A 123 10.26 11.04 -2.19
N LEU A 124 9.25 11.87 -2.46
CA LEU A 124 7.85 11.56 -2.09
C LEU A 124 7.32 10.31 -2.79
N HIS A 125 7.66 10.16 -4.07
CA HIS A 125 7.27 8.98 -4.84
C HIS A 125 7.91 7.71 -4.27
N SER A 126 9.18 7.77 -3.84
CA SER A 126 9.85 6.65 -3.17
C SER A 126 9.16 6.26 -1.87
N TYR A 127 8.78 7.22 -1.00
CA TYR A 127 8.04 6.92 0.23
C TYR A 127 6.65 6.32 -0.05
N TRP A 128 5.95 6.82 -1.08
CA TRP A 128 4.67 6.27 -1.49
C TRP A 128 4.79 4.84 -2.03
N VAL A 129 5.83 4.55 -2.82
CA VAL A 129 6.13 3.20 -3.32
C VAL A 129 6.49 2.25 -2.17
N ILE A 130 7.28 2.70 -1.20
CA ILE A 130 7.60 1.90 0.00
C ILE A 130 6.34 1.64 0.83
N ALA A 131 5.48 2.65 1.04
CA ALA A 131 4.23 2.46 1.75
C ALA A 131 3.29 1.47 1.02
N LEU A 132 3.22 1.55 -0.31
CA LEU A 132 2.43 0.63 -1.15
C LEU A 132 3.00 -0.80 -1.12
N SER A 133 4.33 -0.95 -1.13
CA SER A 133 4.97 -2.26 -1.03
C SER A 133 4.72 -2.90 0.33
N LEU A 134 4.81 -2.14 1.43
CA LEU A 134 4.46 -2.63 2.76
C LEU A 134 2.99 -3.05 2.86
N ALA A 135 2.06 -2.24 2.34
CA ALA A 135 0.64 -2.59 2.33
C ALA A 135 0.39 -3.89 1.56
N THR A 136 1.10 -4.08 0.45
CA THR A 136 1.03 -5.30 -0.38
C THR A 136 1.56 -6.53 0.35
N ILE A 137 2.41 -6.38 1.37
CA ILE A 137 2.92 -7.50 2.19
C ILE A 137 2.01 -7.75 3.39
N ILE A 138 1.56 -6.68 4.07
CA ILE A 138 0.73 -6.79 5.28
C ILE A 138 -0.62 -7.42 4.94
N LEU A 139 -1.27 -6.99 3.85
CA LEU A 139 -2.60 -7.45 3.48
C LEU A 139 -2.70 -8.97 3.24
N PRO A 140 -1.84 -9.60 2.41
CA PRO A 140 -1.88 -11.06 2.23
C PRO A 140 -1.49 -11.80 3.50
N PHE A 141 -0.55 -11.28 4.30
CA PHE A 141 -0.19 -11.90 5.57
C PHE A 141 -1.37 -11.92 6.55
N SER A 142 -2.10 -10.80 6.68
CA SER A 142 -3.31 -10.73 7.50
C SER A 142 -4.41 -11.68 7.00
N LEU A 143 -4.60 -11.78 5.69
CA LEU A 143 -5.56 -12.71 5.11
C LEU A 143 -5.17 -14.18 5.37
N ALA A 144 -3.90 -14.51 5.18
CA ALA A 144 -3.38 -15.84 5.46
C ALA A 144 -3.53 -16.21 6.94
N GLY A 145 -3.21 -15.29 7.86
CA GLY A 145 -3.42 -15.50 9.29
C GLY A 145 -4.89 -15.69 9.66
N PHE A 146 -5.81 -14.94 9.04
CA PHE A 146 -7.24 -15.10 9.24
C PHE A 146 -7.75 -16.46 8.76
N VAL A 147 -7.39 -16.87 7.53
CA VAL A 147 -7.79 -18.17 6.97
C VAL A 147 -7.21 -19.32 7.80
N THR A 148 -5.93 -19.23 8.15
CA THR A 148 -5.22 -20.19 9.00
C THR A 148 -5.92 -20.35 10.36
N SER A 149 -6.32 -19.24 10.99
CA SER A 149 -7.07 -19.26 12.25
C SER A 149 -8.45 -19.92 12.11
N ALA A 150 -9.20 -19.58 11.06
CA ALA A 150 -10.51 -20.17 10.80
C ALA A 150 -10.43 -21.69 10.55
N ILE A 151 -9.43 -22.13 9.78
CA ILE A 151 -9.18 -23.56 9.54
C ILE A 151 -8.77 -24.27 10.84
N SER A 152 -7.91 -23.65 11.64
CA SER A 152 -7.46 -24.20 12.91
C SER A 152 -8.62 -24.44 13.88
N GLU A 153 -9.53 -23.48 13.99
CA GLU A 153 -10.73 -23.60 14.82
C GLU A 153 -11.68 -24.70 14.31
N ALA A 154 -11.85 -24.80 12.99
CA ALA A 154 -12.63 -25.87 12.39
C ALA A 154 -12.02 -27.26 12.64
N ILE A 155 -10.69 -27.40 12.60
CA ILE A 155 -10.00 -28.65 12.95
C ILE A 155 -10.24 -29.01 14.41
N ARG A 156 -10.08 -28.06 15.35
CA ARG A 156 -10.34 -28.29 16.78
C ARG A 156 -11.76 -28.78 17.03
N LYS A 157 -12.75 -28.09 16.45
CA LYS A 157 -14.15 -28.46 16.55
C LYS A 157 -14.42 -29.87 16.02
N ASP A 158 -13.84 -30.23 14.89
CA ASP A 158 -14.04 -31.54 14.30
C ASP A 158 -13.32 -32.65 15.09
N ILE A 159 -12.15 -32.37 15.71
CA ILE A 159 -11.51 -33.27 16.66
C ILE A 159 -12.42 -33.51 17.89
N ASP A 160 -13.04 -32.46 18.43
CA ASP A 160 -13.97 -32.60 19.56
C ASP A 160 -15.21 -33.43 19.20
N GLN A 161 -15.78 -33.19 18.01
CA GLN A 161 -16.89 -33.99 17.49
C GLN A 161 -16.49 -35.45 17.29
N ALA A 162 -15.33 -35.69 16.66
CA ALA A 162 -14.79 -37.03 16.43
C ALA A 162 -14.56 -37.77 17.75
N ASN A 163 -13.98 -37.12 18.77
CA ASN A 163 -13.78 -37.69 20.10
C ASN A 163 -15.11 -38.11 20.74
N GLN A 164 -16.16 -37.28 20.64
CA GLN A 164 -17.49 -37.62 21.16
C GLN A 164 -18.09 -38.83 20.43
N LEU A 165 -17.96 -38.91 19.11
CA LEU A 165 -18.44 -40.04 18.32
C LEU A 165 -17.70 -41.33 18.66
N VAL A 166 -16.38 -41.30 18.83
CA VAL A 166 -15.59 -42.48 19.23
C VAL A 166 -16.06 -43.03 20.58
N ILE A 167 -16.34 -42.17 21.55
CA ILE A 167 -16.82 -42.59 22.87
C ILE A 167 -18.21 -43.22 22.76
N ARG A 168 -19.12 -42.62 21.97
CA ARG A 168 -20.47 -43.16 21.73
C ARG A 168 -20.42 -44.51 21.03
N LEU A 169 -19.69 -44.62 19.93
CA LEU A 169 -19.48 -45.87 19.20
C LEU A 169 -18.90 -46.94 20.12
N ARG A 170 -17.88 -46.64 20.92
CA ARG A 170 -17.32 -47.59 21.90
C ARG A 170 -18.37 -48.05 22.93
N SER A 171 -19.23 -47.14 23.40
CA SER A 171 -20.28 -47.50 24.36
C SER A 171 -21.38 -48.37 23.75
N GLN A 172 -21.80 -48.07 22.52
CA GLN A 172 -22.85 -48.81 21.80
C GLN A 172 -22.35 -50.20 21.38
N LEU A 173 -21.15 -50.28 20.79
CA LEU A 173 -20.58 -51.57 20.38
C LEU A 173 -20.11 -52.43 21.57
N GLY A 174 -19.69 -51.80 22.68
CA GLY A 174 -19.36 -52.51 23.92
C GLY A 174 -20.59 -53.13 24.59
N ALA A 175 -21.75 -52.48 24.50
CA ALA A 175 -23.03 -53.02 24.97
C ALA A 175 -23.55 -54.14 24.05
N SER A 176 -23.48 -53.97 22.73
CA SER A 176 -23.91 -54.99 21.75
C SER A 176 -23.03 -56.24 21.72
N GLY A 177 -21.79 -56.18 22.22
CA GLY A 177 -20.89 -57.32 22.32
C GLY A 177 -21.19 -58.30 23.45
N HIS A 178 -22.04 -57.94 24.42
CA HIS A 178 -22.38 -58.82 25.55
C HIS A 178 -23.63 -59.69 25.31
N ASP A 179 -24.47 -59.35 24.32
CA ASP A 179 -25.67 -60.12 24.01
C ASP A 179 -25.42 -61.26 23.01
N ALA A 180 -24.19 -61.38 22.49
CA ALA A 180 -23.79 -62.46 21.58
C ALA A 180 -23.21 -63.70 22.31
N GLN A 181 -23.11 -63.69 23.64
CA GLN A 181 -22.57 -64.83 24.39
C GLN A 181 -23.42 -65.21 25.61
N ALA A 182 -24.67 -65.60 25.36
CA ALA A 182 -25.40 -66.46 26.29
C ALA A 182 -26.27 -67.48 25.54
N THR A 183 -25.90 -68.75 25.70
CA THR A 183 -26.75 -69.96 25.70
C THR A 183 -27.39 -70.42 24.38
N THR A 184 -26.74 -71.42 23.77
CA THR A 184 -27.44 -72.59 23.22
C THR A 184 -28.38 -73.18 24.28
N HIS A 185 -29.70 -73.21 24.04
CA HIS A 185 -30.68 -74.28 24.31
C HIS A 185 -32.08 -73.83 23.80
N PRO A 186 -32.96 -74.74 23.33
CA PRO A 186 -34.11 -74.38 22.50
C PRO A 186 -35.43 -74.21 23.27
N ALA A 187 -36.32 -73.43 22.63
CA ALA A 187 -37.78 -73.40 22.75
C ALA A 187 -38.38 -72.91 24.08
N ASP A 188 -39.03 -71.74 24.08
CA ASP A 188 -40.46 -71.58 23.79
C ASP A 188 -40.92 -70.17 24.28
N GLY A 189 -41.93 -69.59 23.61
CA GLY A 189 -42.69 -68.44 24.15
C GLY A 189 -42.30 -67.02 23.70
N THR A 190 -43.03 -66.52 22.70
CA THR A 190 -43.59 -65.15 22.58
C THR A 190 -42.85 -63.98 23.25
N GLN A 191 -42.03 -63.24 22.48
CA GLN A 191 -41.86 -61.79 22.65
C GLN A 191 -41.56 -61.10 21.30
N GLY A 192 -42.61 -60.61 20.65
CA GLY A 192 -42.48 -59.60 19.60
C GLY A 192 -42.25 -58.23 20.24
N ASN A 193 -40.99 -57.87 20.52
CA ASN A 193 -40.59 -56.46 20.63
C ASN A 193 -39.06 -56.19 20.61
N THR A 194 -38.20 -57.22 20.61
CA THR A 194 -36.75 -57.02 20.78
C THR A 194 -35.99 -56.76 19.47
N ILE A 195 -36.56 -57.14 18.32
CA ILE A 195 -35.90 -57.02 17.00
C ILE A 195 -35.88 -55.55 16.52
N VAL A 196 -36.92 -54.77 16.84
CA VAL A 196 -37.00 -53.37 16.42
C VAL A 196 -35.99 -52.52 17.18
N GLY A 197 -35.75 -52.77 18.47
CA GLY A 197 -34.74 -52.05 19.25
C GLY A 197 -33.30 -52.30 18.80
N SER A 198 -32.94 -53.55 18.46
CA SER A 198 -31.59 -53.88 17.97
C SER A 198 -31.34 -53.36 16.55
N ALA A 199 -32.33 -53.47 15.65
CA ALA A 199 -32.20 -52.95 14.29
C ALA A 199 -32.14 -51.41 14.25
N LEU A 200 -32.87 -50.73 15.13
CA LEU A 200 -32.76 -49.27 15.27
C LEU A 200 -31.38 -48.86 15.79
N ASN A 201 -30.84 -49.56 16.78
CA ASN A 201 -29.50 -49.31 17.31
C ASN A 201 -28.40 -49.59 16.27
N GLU A 202 -28.58 -50.59 15.41
CA GLU A 202 -27.66 -50.87 14.30
C GLU A 202 -27.65 -49.75 13.24
N VAL A 203 -28.82 -49.22 12.88
CA VAL A 203 -28.94 -48.07 11.95
C VAL A 203 -28.30 -46.82 12.55
N ASP A 204 -28.49 -46.58 13.85
CA ASP A 204 -27.86 -45.47 14.57
C ASP A 204 -26.34 -45.62 14.60
N VAL A 205 -25.81 -46.82 14.93
CA VAL A 205 -24.37 -47.12 14.90
C VAL A 205 -23.79 -46.92 13.49
N ILE A 206 -24.47 -47.38 12.44
CA ILE A 206 -24.03 -47.18 11.06
C ILE A 206 -23.99 -45.68 10.72
N THR A 207 -25.00 -44.93 11.14
CA THR A 207 -25.08 -43.48 10.91
C THR A 207 -23.95 -42.75 11.64
N GLU A 208 -23.71 -43.09 12.91
CA GLU A 208 -22.62 -42.53 13.71
C GLU A 208 -21.25 -42.88 13.12
N LEU A 209 -21.08 -44.11 12.62
CA LEU A 209 -19.84 -44.56 11.99
C LEU A 209 -19.60 -43.84 10.64
N GLN A 210 -20.65 -43.63 9.85
CA GLN A 210 -20.57 -42.82 8.63
C GLN A 210 -20.23 -41.36 8.95
N GLN A 211 -20.85 -40.80 9.99
CA GLN A 211 -20.56 -39.45 10.45
C GLN A 211 -19.11 -39.34 10.91
N PHE A 212 -18.61 -40.30 11.70
CA PHE A 212 -17.23 -40.35 12.14
C PHE A 212 -16.25 -40.42 10.95
N ALA A 213 -16.52 -41.30 9.98
CA ALA A 213 -15.74 -41.38 8.74
C ALA A 213 -15.69 -40.05 7.97
N SER A 214 -16.83 -39.35 7.93
CA SER A 214 -16.94 -38.04 7.26
C SER A 214 -16.13 -36.96 7.98
N THR A 215 -16.14 -36.97 9.32
CA THR A 215 -15.37 -36.04 10.15
C THR A 215 -13.87 -36.27 9.99
N ILE A 216 -13.39 -37.53 9.96
CA ILE A 216 -11.97 -37.84 9.71
C ILE A 216 -11.52 -37.24 8.36
N ARG A 217 -12.31 -37.41 7.29
CA ARG A 217 -11.99 -36.83 5.97
C ARG A 217 -11.98 -35.30 5.99
N ALA A 218 -12.86 -34.69 6.77
CA ALA A 218 -12.90 -33.23 6.91
C ALA A 218 -11.66 -32.72 7.65
N ILE A 219 -11.22 -33.41 8.71
CA ILE A 219 -9.99 -33.11 9.45
C ILE A 219 -8.79 -33.20 8.50
N ASP A 220 -8.64 -34.31 7.77
CA ASP A 220 -7.57 -34.51 6.79
C ASP A 220 -7.53 -33.37 5.75
N GLY A 221 -8.67 -33.10 5.09
CA GLY A 221 -8.77 -32.08 4.06
C GLY A 221 -8.36 -30.68 4.56
N ARG A 222 -8.79 -30.32 5.77
CA ARG A 222 -8.44 -29.03 6.39
C ARG A 222 -7.00 -28.99 6.89
N ALA A 223 -6.49 -30.07 7.49
CA ALA A 223 -5.10 -30.16 7.92
C ALA A 223 -4.14 -30.01 6.72
N ARG A 224 -4.48 -30.60 5.57
CA ARG A 224 -3.72 -30.39 4.34
C ARG A 224 -3.74 -28.95 3.82
N GLN A 225 -4.91 -28.29 3.85
CA GLN A 225 -5.00 -26.87 3.48
C GLN A 225 -4.16 -26.01 4.41
N LEU A 226 -4.22 -26.28 5.71
CA LEU A 226 -3.41 -25.60 6.72
C LEU A 226 -1.92 -25.82 6.50
N ASN A 227 -1.52 -27.04 6.14
CA ASN A 227 -0.12 -27.37 5.87
C ASN A 227 0.45 -26.57 4.70
N MET A 228 -0.37 -26.28 3.68
CA MET A 228 0.03 -25.40 2.57
C MET A 228 0.38 -23.97 3.06
N PHE A 229 -0.39 -23.43 4.02
CA PHE A 229 -0.11 -22.11 4.61
C PHE A 229 1.13 -22.07 5.51
N VAL A 230 1.64 -23.22 5.94
CA VAL A 230 2.92 -23.36 6.68
C VAL A 230 4.02 -23.91 5.76
N LEU A 231 3.93 -23.69 4.44
CA LEU A 231 4.93 -24.10 3.46
C LEU A 231 5.20 -25.62 3.45
N CYS A 232 4.20 -26.42 3.79
CA CYS A 232 4.28 -27.87 3.89
C CYS A 232 5.36 -28.35 4.89
N PHE A 233 5.54 -27.62 6.01
CA PHE A 233 6.53 -27.94 7.02
C PHE A 233 6.33 -29.33 7.64
N GLU A 234 5.07 -29.73 7.87
CA GLU A 234 4.74 -31.03 8.45
C GLU A 234 4.49 -32.09 7.36
N ARG A 235 5.02 -33.29 7.56
CA ARG A 235 4.90 -34.37 6.58
C ARG A 235 3.55 -35.08 6.71
N ASP A 236 2.73 -35.04 5.65
CA ASP A 236 1.45 -35.76 5.59
C ASP A 236 1.69 -37.28 5.84
N PRO A 237 1.07 -37.86 6.88
CA PRO A 237 1.24 -39.27 7.24
C PRO A 237 0.84 -40.22 6.10
N PHE A 238 -0.09 -39.79 5.25
CA PHE A 238 -0.61 -40.57 4.12
C PHE A 238 -0.02 -40.16 2.77
N ALA A 239 1.05 -39.35 2.74
CA ALA A 239 1.68 -38.87 1.50
C ALA A 239 2.02 -39.99 0.49
N ALA A 240 2.38 -41.18 0.99
CA ALA A 240 2.71 -42.34 0.16
C ALA A 240 1.50 -42.94 -0.59
N ILE A 241 0.30 -42.87 -0.01
CA ILE A 241 -0.93 -43.41 -0.60
C ILE A 241 -1.69 -42.35 -1.42
N ARG A 242 -1.36 -41.06 -1.30
CA ARG A 242 -2.06 -39.97 -2.01
C ARG A 242 -1.99 -40.06 -3.54
N LYS A 243 -0.99 -40.75 -4.10
CA LYS A 243 -0.86 -40.93 -5.55
C LYS A 243 -1.88 -41.91 -6.13
N ASP A 244 -2.51 -42.72 -5.26
CA ASP A 244 -3.42 -43.79 -5.66
C ASP A 244 -4.80 -43.55 -5.05
N GLN A 245 -5.73 -43.09 -5.89
CA GLN A 245 -7.07 -42.71 -5.46
C GLN A 245 -7.82 -43.88 -4.82
N ASN A 246 -7.58 -45.12 -5.27
CA ASN A 246 -8.23 -46.31 -4.73
C ASN A 246 -7.78 -46.59 -3.30
N LYS A 247 -6.48 -46.42 -3.00
CA LYS A 247 -5.95 -46.60 -1.64
C LYS A 247 -6.45 -45.54 -0.67
N ILE A 248 -6.66 -44.30 -1.14
CA ILE A 248 -7.31 -43.27 -0.32
C ILE A 248 -8.74 -43.67 0.01
N HIS A 249 -9.49 -44.21 -0.96
CA HIS A 249 -10.85 -44.68 -0.72
C HIS A 249 -10.85 -45.82 0.29
N GLU A 250 -9.94 -46.79 0.18
CA GLU A 250 -9.86 -47.91 1.14
C GLU A 250 -9.44 -47.51 2.56
N VAL A 251 -8.63 -46.45 2.71
CA VAL A 251 -8.18 -45.99 4.03
C VAL A 251 -9.22 -45.11 4.70
N PHE A 252 -9.83 -44.18 3.96
CA PHE A 252 -10.74 -43.19 4.52
C PHE A 252 -12.23 -43.54 4.36
N GLN A 253 -12.60 -44.52 3.53
CA GLN A 253 -14.00 -44.95 3.36
C GLN A 253 -14.30 -46.25 4.10
N LEU A 254 -15.58 -46.40 4.46
CA LEU A 254 -16.08 -47.62 5.07
C LEU A 254 -16.11 -48.74 4.02
N PRO A 255 -15.77 -49.99 4.39
CA PRO A 255 -15.88 -51.12 3.47
C PRO A 255 -17.32 -51.27 2.96
N PRO A 256 -17.53 -51.53 1.66
CA PRO A 256 -18.87 -51.74 1.12
C PRO A 256 -19.51 -52.97 1.78
N GLY A 257 -20.71 -52.79 2.33
CA GLY A 257 -21.48 -53.85 3.00
C GLY A 257 -21.22 -54.02 4.50
N LEU A 258 -20.34 -53.20 5.12
CA LEU A 258 -20.03 -53.17 6.57
C LEU A 258 -20.14 -54.56 7.26
N PRO A 259 -19.33 -55.55 6.83
CA PRO A 259 -19.49 -56.94 7.28
C PRO A 259 -19.25 -57.11 8.78
N ASN A 260 -18.48 -56.22 9.40
CA ASN A 260 -18.25 -56.19 10.84
C ASN A 260 -18.10 -54.73 11.33
N LEU A 261 -19.11 -54.24 12.05
CA LEU A 261 -19.16 -52.87 12.59
C LEU A 261 -18.01 -52.60 13.58
N ALA A 262 -17.62 -53.60 14.38
CA ALA A 262 -16.56 -53.47 15.37
C ALA A 262 -15.17 -53.36 14.72
N GLU A 263 -14.94 -54.14 13.67
CA GLU A 263 -13.69 -54.07 12.91
C GLU A 263 -13.57 -52.76 12.14
N ALA A 264 -14.68 -52.29 11.53
CA ALA A 264 -14.73 -51.00 10.86
C ALA A 264 -14.47 -49.83 11.83
N ALA A 265 -15.09 -49.84 13.01
CA ALA A 265 -14.87 -48.82 14.04
C ALA A 265 -13.41 -48.82 14.55
N LYS A 266 -12.79 -50.00 14.73
CA LYS A 266 -11.38 -50.12 15.12
C LYS A 266 -10.44 -49.55 14.06
N ARG A 267 -10.65 -49.91 12.79
CA ARG A 267 -9.86 -49.39 11.66
C ARG A 267 -9.96 -47.87 11.57
N GLN A 268 -11.17 -47.32 11.68
CA GLN A 268 -11.36 -45.87 11.66
C GLN A 268 -10.75 -45.18 12.87
N SER A 269 -10.78 -45.80 14.04
CA SER A 269 -10.11 -45.26 15.24
C SER A 269 -8.59 -45.14 15.03
N GLN A 270 -7.96 -46.12 14.37
CA GLN A 270 -6.52 -46.06 14.06
C GLN A 270 -6.20 -44.92 13.08
N VAL A 271 -6.95 -44.82 11.97
CA VAL A 271 -6.78 -43.72 11.01
C VAL A 271 -7.01 -42.36 11.69
N TYR A 272 -7.99 -42.28 12.58
CA TYR A 272 -8.24 -41.07 13.35
C TYR A 272 -7.10 -40.70 14.30
N GLU A 273 -6.47 -41.66 14.97
CA GLU A 273 -5.33 -41.39 15.86
C GLU A 273 -4.14 -40.78 15.09
N ASP A 274 -3.82 -41.32 13.92
CA ASP A 274 -2.76 -40.79 13.05
C ASP A 274 -3.09 -39.39 12.52
N GLU A 275 -4.32 -39.20 12.02
CA GLU A 275 -4.80 -37.89 11.52
C GLU A 275 -4.86 -36.84 12.63
N ARG A 276 -5.32 -37.22 13.82
CA ARG A 276 -5.38 -36.32 14.97
C ARG A 276 -3.98 -35.87 15.37
N TYR A 277 -3.02 -36.78 15.42
CA TYR A 277 -1.64 -36.44 15.75
C TYR A 277 -1.05 -35.44 14.76
N PHE A 278 -1.21 -35.70 13.45
CA PHE A 278 -0.79 -34.79 12.39
C PHE A 278 -1.47 -33.41 12.50
N ALA A 279 -2.79 -33.39 12.69
CA ALA A 279 -3.54 -32.14 12.83
C ALA A 279 -3.13 -31.35 14.08
N GLN A 280 -2.85 -32.02 15.20
CA GLN A 280 -2.42 -31.37 16.44
C GLN A 280 -1.01 -30.76 16.31
N ASN A 281 -0.04 -31.49 15.77
CA ASN A 281 1.29 -30.95 15.50
C ASN A 281 1.20 -29.70 14.62
N LEU A 282 0.38 -29.75 13.56
CA LEU A 282 0.21 -28.62 12.66
C LEU A 282 -0.42 -27.40 13.34
N LEU A 283 -1.37 -27.61 14.26
CA LEU A 283 -1.94 -26.52 15.07
C LEU A 283 -0.89 -25.86 15.98
N GLU A 284 0.03 -26.65 16.55
CA GLU A 284 1.13 -26.15 17.37
C GLU A 284 2.12 -25.34 16.54
N ASP A 285 2.52 -25.86 15.37
CA ASP A 285 3.43 -25.18 14.44
C ASP A 285 2.86 -23.87 13.92
N VAL A 286 1.57 -23.86 13.57
CA VAL A 286 0.85 -22.64 13.17
C VAL A 286 0.88 -21.61 14.29
N SER A 287 0.57 -22.03 15.52
CA SER A 287 0.57 -21.15 16.69
C SER A 287 1.96 -20.55 16.93
N PHE A 288 3.00 -21.37 16.82
CA PHE A 288 4.38 -20.93 16.94
C PHE A 288 4.77 -19.93 15.83
N PHE A 289 4.52 -20.29 14.57
CA PHE A 289 4.95 -19.50 13.41
C PHE A 289 4.20 -18.16 13.32
N TYR A 290 2.87 -18.20 13.34
CA TYR A 290 2.07 -16.96 13.29
C TYR A 290 2.16 -16.16 14.59
N GLY A 291 2.36 -16.81 15.75
CA GLY A 291 2.63 -16.12 17.01
C GLY A 291 3.94 -15.33 16.97
N ALA A 292 5.02 -15.95 16.47
CA ALA A 292 6.32 -15.29 16.30
C ALA A 292 6.26 -14.13 15.31
N ILE A 293 5.60 -14.31 14.16
CA ILE A 293 5.48 -13.25 13.16
C ILE A 293 4.61 -12.09 13.68
N THR A 294 3.49 -12.41 14.34
CA THR A 294 2.58 -11.39 14.88
C THR A 294 3.24 -10.58 16.00
N SER A 295 4.08 -11.21 16.83
CA SER A 295 4.77 -10.54 17.94
C SER A 295 5.99 -9.72 17.48
N CYS A 296 6.74 -10.20 16.49
CA CYS A 296 8.01 -9.56 16.08
C CYS A 296 7.87 -8.67 14.85
N VAL A 297 7.20 -9.15 13.80
CA VAL A 297 7.21 -8.52 12.48
C VAL A 297 6.10 -7.50 12.34
N LEU A 298 4.90 -7.83 12.81
CA LEU A 298 3.73 -6.97 12.67
C LEU A 298 3.94 -5.59 13.30
N PRO A 299 4.44 -5.45 14.55
CA PRO A 299 4.65 -4.14 15.16
C PRO A 299 5.63 -3.27 14.38
N VAL A 300 6.68 -3.88 13.83
CA VAL A 300 7.69 -3.17 13.01
C VAL A 300 7.07 -2.68 11.70
N LEU A 301 6.30 -3.52 11.02
CA LEU A 301 5.61 -3.13 9.78
C LEU A 301 4.59 -2.02 10.03
N TYR A 302 3.79 -2.10 11.10
CA TYR A 302 2.85 -1.04 11.48
C TYR A 302 3.56 0.26 11.85
N ALA A 303 4.68 0.19 12.57
CA ALA A 303 5.48 1.36 12.90
C ALA A 303 6.02 2.04 11.62
N LEU A 304 6.53 1.25 10.67
CA LEU A 304 7.06 1.77 9.40
C LEU A 304 5.96 2.42 8.56
N VAL A 305 4.77 1.81 8.47
CA VAL A 305 3.60 2.42 7.84
C VAL A 305 3.20 3.72 8.53
N GLY A 306 3.20 3.75 9.87
CA GLY A 306 2.94 4.96 10.66
C GLY A 306 3.96 6.06 10.38
N THR A 307 5.25 5.73 10.29
CA THR A 307 6.32 6.67 9.92
C THR A 307 6.14 7.18 8.49
N CYS A 308 5.82 6.30 7.53
CA CYS A 308 5.52 6.71 6.15
C CYS A 308 4.33 7.68 6.10
N ALA A 309 3.24 7.38 6.81
CA ALA A 309 2.06 8.25 6.88
C ALA A 309 2.39 9.61 7.52
N TYR A 310 3.16 9.61 8.62
CA TYR A 310 3.62 10.83 9.27
C TYR A 310 4.50 11.68 8.35
N LEU A 311 5.46 11.07 7.65
CA LEU A 311 6.33 11.76 6.71
C LEU A 311 5.54 12.36 5.54
N LEU A 312 4.64 11.57 4.92
CA LEU A 312 3.78 12.07 3.85
C LEU A 312 2.93 13.24 4.33
N ARG A 313 2.35 13.15 5.53
CA ARG A 313 1.58 14.25 6.14
C ARG A 313 2.45 15.47 6.43
N SER A 314 3.66 15.27 6.96
CA SER A 314 4.59 16.36 7.26
C SER A 314 5.01 17.08 5.98
N PHE A 315 5.29 16.34 4.90
CA PHE A 315 5.56 16.93 3.60
C PHE A 315 4.34 17.64 3.02
N GLU A 316 3.14 17.08 3.16
CA GLU A 316 1.89 17.75 2.76
C GLU A 316 1.72 19.08 3.50
N GLU A 317 1.90 19.09 4.82
CA GLU A 317 1.84 20.30 5.65
C GLU A 317 2.95 21.29 5.27
N GLN A 318 4.18 20.85 5.00
CA GLN A 318 5.28 21.71 4.55
C GLN A 318 5.05 22.27 3.14
N ILE A 319 4.46 21.49 2.23
CA ILE A 319 4.06 21.94 0.88
C ILE A 319 2.89 22.91 0.98
N ARG A 320 1.95 22.69 1.91
CA ARG A 320 0.79 23.55 2.15
C ARG A 320 1.19 24.88 2.82
N LEU A 321 2.18 24.86 3.72
CA LEU A 321 2.71 26.02 4.41
C LEU A 321 3.86 26.73 3.63
N ARG A 322 4.40 26.10 2.58
CA ARG A 322 5.38 26.64 1.60
C ARG A 322 6.67 27.25 2.19
N THR A 323 7.00 26.94 3.45
CA THR A 323 8.25 27.33 4.15
C THR A 323 9.30 26.22 4.11
N PHE A 324 9.49 25.56 2.97
CA PHE A 324 10.57 24.59 2.85
C PHE A 324 11.90 25.32 2.61
N THR A 325 12.67 25.51 3.66
CA THR A 325 14.09 25.88 3.55
C THR A 325 14.89 24.58 3.60
N PRO A 326 15.61 24.19 2.53
CA PRO A 326 16.49 23.02 2.58
C PRO A 326 17.59 23.26 3.61
N SER A 327 17.40 22.75 4.83
CA SER A 327 18.49 22.66 5.81
C SER A 327 19.31 21.42 5.48
N VAL A 328 20.59 21.63 5.20
CA VAL A 328 21.64 20.62 4.98
C VAL A 328 21.72 19.60 6.13
N ALA A 329 21.10 19.88 7.27
CA ALA A 329 21.05 19.03 8.46
C ALA A 329 20.18 17.77 8.34
N ASN A 330 19.37 17.60 7.27
CA ASN A 330 18.46 16.44 7.18
C ASN A 330 19.13 15.12 6.73
N SER A 331 20.43 15.15 6.41
CA SER A 331 21.22 13.91 6.20
C SER A 331 21.78 13.33 7.51
N ALA A 332 21.78 14.09 8.60
CA ALA A 332 22.41 13.69 9.87
C ALA A 332 21.43 13.12 10.92
N ARG A 333 20.18 12.80 10.52
CA ARG A 333 19.18 12.13 11.38
C ARG A 333 18.87 10.68 10.95
N PHE A 334 19.67 10.13 10.04
CA PHE A 334 19.73 8.70 9.77
C PHE A 334 21.03 8.14 10.34
#